data_AF-A0ABD5X880-F1
#
_entry.id   AF-A0ABD5X880-F1
#
_cell.length_a   1.000
_cell.length_b   1.000
_cell.length_c   1.000
_cell.angle_alpha   90.00
_cell.angle_beta   90.00
_cell.angle_gamma   90.00
#
_symmetry.space_group_name_H-M   'P 1'
#
loop_
_entity.id
_entity.type
_entity.pdbx_description
1 polymer ?
#
loop_
_entity_poly.entity_id
_entity_poly.type
_entity_poly.pdbx_seq_one_letter_code
_entity_poly.pdbx_strand_id
1 'polypeptide(L)'
;MAANPISGLPTYVDTETGPQENGTEGSVSVTEQKIILSSSDGETTFPLSAVADIRVGHVPDILGPVPSEKVPVTIAFSSDSTLSVALIANQEAVAEKFALRLIKEILDGTTIRVKHPARVGDSDPKSSFEQGVVSVYPDRLHFDTGQDAQIETDNVRGFKQTRKTVQGAQKPLVAIDFVRDGTLFRSLLQAHDPQITSVLGRFLQYT
;
A
#
# COMPACT_ATOMS: atom_id res chain seq x y z
N MET A 1 -0.83 17.40 8.27
CA MET A 1 -0.42 17.11 9.65
C MET A 1 0.78 16.20 9.54
N ALA A 2 2.00 16.69 9.79
CA ALA A 2 3.22 15.92 9.51
C ALA A 2 3.23 14.62 10.33
N ALA A 3 3.37 13.48 9.65
CA ALA A 3 3.51 12.20 10.32
C ALA A 3 4.87 12.15 11.03
N ASN A 4 4.88 11.89 12.34
CA ASN A 4 6.15 11.67 13.07
C ASN A 4 6.97 10.56 12.38
N PRO A 5 8.29 10.65 12.19
CA PRO A 5 9.04 9.55 11.60
C PRO A 5 8.80 8.24 12.38
N ILE A 6 8.63 7.11 11.68
CA ILE A 6 8.75 5.79 12.33
C ILE A 6 10.25 5.63 12.58
N SER A 7 10.68 5.46 13.83
CA SER A 7 12.10 5.33 14.16
C SER A 7 12.32 4.19 15.14
N GLY A 8 13.39 3.42 14.90
CA GLY A 8 13.95 2.52 15.91
C GLY A 8 13.13 1.28 16.22
N LEU A 9 12.34 0.76 15.27
CA LEU A 9 11.66 -0.53 15.48
C LEU A 9 12.69 -1.67 15.39
N PRO A 10 12.98 -2.41 16.48
CA PRO A 10 13.89 -3.55 16.43
C PRO A 10 13.30 -4.60 15.49
N THR A 11 14.04 -4.94 14.45
CA THR A 11 13.50 -5.60 13.27
C THR A 11 14.51 -6.60 12.74
N TYR A 12 14.03 -7.79 12.36
CA TYR A 12 14.79 -8.70 11.52
C TYR A 12 14.84 -8.12 10.11
N VAL A 13 16.01 -7.74 9.61
CA VAL A 13 16.17 -7.18 8.26
C VAL A 13 16.90 -8.19 7.39
N ASP A 14 16.29 -8.54 6.26
CA ASP A 14 16.94 -9.28 5.18
C ASP A 14 16.74 -8.48 3.88
N THR A 15 17.84 -8.12 3.23
CA THR A 15 17.87 -7.44 1.93
C THR A 15 18.78 -8.28 1.05
N GLU A 16 18.25 -8.87 -0.02
CA GLU A 16 19.01 -9.86 -0.77
C GLU A 16 20.38 -9.35 -1.27
N THR A 17 21.43 -9.99 -0.76
CA THR A 17 22.33 -10.82 -1.59
C THR A 17 22.46 -12.22 -0.96
N GLY A 18 21.41 -13.02 -1.09
CA GLY A 18 21.40 -14.47 -0.78
C GLY A 18 20.84 -14.85 0.60
N PRO A 19 20.46 -16.13 0.78
CA PRO A 19 19.78 -16.62 1.98
C PRO A 19 20.73 -16.60 3.19
N GLN A 20 20.41 -15.79 4.20
CA GLN A 20 21.07 -15.86 5.49
C GLN A 20 20.34 -16.83 6.43
N GLU A 21 21.11 -17.61 7.20
CA GLU A 21 20.57 -18.65 8.09
C GLU A 21 19.80 -18.11 9.29
N ASN A 22 20.08 -16.88 9.72
CA ASN A 22 19.33 -16.13 10.72
C ASN A 22 19.56 -14.65 10.44
N GLY A 23 18.56 -13.95 9.95
CA GLY A 23 18.65 -12.51 9.71
C GLY A 23 18.85 -11.71 11.00
N THR A 24 19.22 -10.47 10.77
CA THR A 24 20.02 -9.71 11.72
C THR A 24 19.15 -8.74 12.50
N GLU A 25 19.46 -8.54 13.79
CA GLU A 25 18.86 -7.46 14.56
C GLU A 25 19.21 -6.11 13.92
N GLY A 26 18.17 -5.34 13.62
CA GLY A 26 18.30 -4.04 12.99
C GLY A 26 17.18 -3.10 13.39
N SER A 27 17.08 -1.99 12.67
CA SER A 27 16.03 -1.01 12.82
C SER A 27 15.50 -0.55 11.48
N VAL A 28 14.20 -0.28 11.42
CA VAL A 28 13.59 0.43 10.30
C VAL A 28 13.27 1.86 10.71
N SER A 29 13.67 2.81 9.86
CA SER A 29 13.26 4.20 9.94
C SER A 29 12.55 4.63 8.66
N VAL A 30 11.42 5.32 8.81
CA VAL A 30 10.65 5.87 7.68
C VAL A 30 10.59 7.38 7.83
N THR A 31 11.08 8.08 6.82
CA THR A 31 10.92 9.53 6.66
C THR A 31 9.85 9.83 5.61
N GLU A 32 9.51 11.11 5.42
CA GLU A 32 8.54 11.54 4.39
C GLU A 32 8.92 11.14 2.95
N GLN A 33 10.16 10.69 2.70
CA GLN A 33 10.65 10.40 1.34
C GLN A 33 11.30 9.04 1.18
N LYS A 34 11.76 8.39 2.26
CA LYS A 34 12.58 7.18 2.17
C LYS A 34 12.39 6.25 3.36
N ILE A 35 12.69 4.98 3.11
CA ILE A 35 12.87 3.94 4.11
C ILE A 35 14.36 3.69 4.26
N ILE A 36 14.80 3.56 5.51
CA ILE A 36 16.15 3.23 5.90
C ILE A 36 16.08 1.98 6.76
N LEU A 37 16.78 0.93 6.34
CA LEU A 37 16.95 -0.32 7.07
C LEU A 37 18.40 -0.39 7.53
N SER A 38 18.63 -0.49 8.83
CA SER A 38 19.98 -0.54 9.40
C SER A 38 20.14 -1.82 10.21
N SER A 39 21.19 -2.60 9.97
CA SER A 39 21.56 -3.78 10.75
C SER A 39 23.06 -3.76 11.03
N SER A 40 23.60 -4.78 11.72
CA SER A 40 25.06 -4.93 11.86
C SER A 40 25.76 -5.18 10.53
N ASP A 41 25.04 -5.61 9.50
CA ASP A 41 25.58 -5.98 8.19
C ASP A 41 25.61 -4.79 7.22
N GLY A 42 24.93 -3.70 7.55
CA GLY A 42 24.96 -2.47 6.78
C GLY A 42 23.67 -1.66 6.84
N GLU A 43 23.59 -0.67 5.95
CA GLU A 43 22.42 0.17 5.77
C GLU A 43 21.91 0.06 4.34
N THR A 44 20.61 -0.18 4.19
CA THR A 44 19.90 -0.15 2.91
C THR A 44 18.89 0.98 2.94
N THR A 45 18.96 1.89 1.96
CA THR A 45 18.05 3.03 1.84
C THR A 45 17.38 3.03 0.47
N PHE A 46 16.06 3.22 0.43
CA PHE A 46 15.30 3.36 -0.82
C PHE A 46 14.15 4.36 -0.65
N PRO A 47 13.75 5.08 -1.73
CA PRO A 47 12.66 6.04 -1.64
C PRO A 47 11.32 5.34 -1.47
N LEU A 48 10.35 6.01 -0.82
CA LEU A 48 8.98 5.49 -0.69
C LEU A 48 8.34 5.21 -2.05
N SER A 49 8.66 6.02 -3.05
CA SER A 49 8.21 5.85 -4.43
C SER A 49 8.77 4.61 -5.14
N ALA A 50 9.76 3.92 -4.56
CA ALA A 50 10.24 2.65 -5.08
C ALA A 50 9.46 1.44 -4.55
N VAL A 51 8.57 1.62 -3.56
CA VAL A 51 7.82 0.52 -2.95
C VAL A 51 6.74 0.00 -3.88
N ALA A 52 6.86 -1.27 -4.26
CA ALA A 52 5.97 -1.96 -5.18
C ALA A 52 4.84 -2.74 -4.49
N ASP A 53 5.10 -3.35 -3.34
CA ASP A 53 4.09 -4.09 -2.55
C ASP A 53 4.48 -4.14 -1.07
N ILE A 54 3.48 -4.23 -0.20
CA ILE A 54 3.65 -4.43 1.25
C ILE A 54 2.72 -5.57 1.68
N ARG A 55 3.26 -6.57 2.36
CA ARG A 55 2.48 -7.71 2.89
C ARG A 55 2.82 -7.97 4.33
N VAL A 56 1.82 -8.29 5.15
CA VAL A 56 1.97 -8.76 6.53
C VAL A 56 1.70 -10.26 6.56
N GLY A 57 2.44 -11.00 7.38
CA GLY A 57 2.25 -12.44 7.60
C GLY A 57 2.72 -13.34 6.46
N HIS A 58 3.38 -12.78 5.44
CA HIS A 58 3.89 -13.54 4.30
C HIS A 58 5.42 -13.46 4.26
N VAL A 59 6.09 -14.62 4.26
CA VAL A 59 7.52 -14.74 3.99
C VAL A 59 7.67 -15.37 2.60
N PRO A 60 8.26 -14.68 1.62
CA PRO A 60 8.66 -15.28 0.36
C PRO A 60 9.61 -16.45 0.59
N ASP A 61 9.47 -17.52 -0.20
CA ASP A 61 10.31 -18.73 -0.09
C ASP A 61 11.82 -18.46 -0.24
N ILE A 62 12.18 -17.31 -0.82
CA ILE A 62 13.56 -16.87 -1.03
C ILE A 62 14.22 -16.33 0.24
N LEU A 63 13.44 -15.99 1.27
CA LEU A 63 13.94 -15.42 2.53
C LEU A 63 14.02 -16.47 3.64
N GLY A 64 14.92 -16.25 4.59
CA GLY A 64 15.11 -17.12 5.75
C GLY A 64 13.89 -17.18 6.69
N PRO A 65 13.82 -18.22 7.55
CA PRO A 65 12.71 -18.36 8.50
C PRO A 65 12.69 -17.22 9.52
N VAL A 66 11.48 -16.81 9.90
CA VAL A 66 11.22 -15.77 10.90
C VAL A 66 10.87 -16.45 12.23
N PRO A 67 11.34 -15.92 13.39
CA PRO A 67 10.94 -16.45 14.69
C PRO A 67 9.41 -16.53 14.82
N SER A 68 8.90 -17.67 15.31
CA SER A 68 7.47 -18.00 15.33
C SER A 68 6.58 -17.01 16.10
N GLU A 69 7.17 -16.27 17.04
CA GLU A 69 6.53 -15.25 17.85
C GLU A 69 6.47 -13.87 17.18
N LYS A 70 7.07 -13.73 15.99
CA LYS A 70 7.09 -12.50 15.20
C LYS A 70 6.28 -12.67 13.93
N VAL A 71 5.58 -11.61 13.55
CA VAL A 71 4.88 -11.47 12.28
C VAL A 71 5.77 -10.71 11.30
N PRO A 72 6.05 -11.28 10.12
CA PRO A 72 6.83 -10.62 9.08
C PRO A 72 6.01 -9.57 8.34
N VAL A 73 6.69 -8.50 7.94
CA VAL A 73 6.25 -7.51 6.98
C VAL A 73 7.24 -7.53 5.84
N THR A 74 6.79 -7.82 4.63
CA THR A 74 7.65 -7.81 3.45
C THR A 74 7.34 -6.61 2.59
N ILE A 75 8.39 -5.88 2.23
CA ILE A 75 8.35 -4.71 1.36
C ILE A 75 9.07 -5.09 0.07
N ALA A 76 8.34 -5.21 -1.02
CA ALA A 76 8.94 -5.31 -2.34
C ALA A 76 9.25 -3.90 -2.84
N PHE A 77 10.46 -3.66 -3.34
CA PHE A 77 10.87 -2.35 -3.84
C PHE A 77 11.80 -2.47 -5.06
N SER A 78 11.82 -1.45 -5.90
CA SER A 78 12.71 -1.38 -7.07
C SER A 78 14.01 -0.66 -6.71
N SER A 79 15.14 -1.35 -6.81
CA SER A 79 16.48 -0.76 -6.71
C SER A 79 17.26 -1.05 -7.98
N ASP A 80 17.84 -0.03 -8.62
CA ASP A 80 18.68 -0.17 -9.83
C ASP A 80 18.07 -1.03 -10.95
N SER A 81 16.76 -0.93 -11.16
CA SER A 81 15.97 -1.72 -12.13
C SER A 81 15.80 -3.21 -11.79
N THR A 82 16.18 -3.62 -10.58
CA THR A 82 15.92 -4.94 -10.00
C THR A 82 14.87 -4.86 -8.90
N LEU A 83 13.98 -5.86 -8.87
CA LEU A 83 13.02 -6.00 -7.78
C LEU A 83 13.75 -6.65 -6.59
N SER A 84 13.79 -5.95 -5.48
CA SER A 84 14.34 -6.42 -4.20
C SER A 84 13.21 -6.59 -3.19
N VAL A 85 13.46 -7.40 -2.16
CA VAL A 85 12.54 -7.57 -1.04
C VAL A 85 13.26 -7.30 0.25
N ALA A 86 12.64 -6.50 1.12
CA ALA A 86 13.02 -6.36 2.51
C ALA A 86 12.03 -7.13 3.39
N LEU A 87 12.54 -7.94 4.31
CA LEU A 87 11.74 -8.51 5.39
C LEU A 87 11.95 -7.72 6.69
N ILE A 88 10.86 -7.52 7.42
CA ILE A 88 10.81 -6.81 8.70
C ILE A 88 9.97 -7.66 9.64
N ALA A 89 10.54 -8.28 10.68
CA ALA A 89 9.75 -9.05 11.64
C ALA A 89 9.61 -8.36 13.00
N ASN A 90 8.37 -8.27 13.51
CA ASN A 90 8.07 -7.73 14.83
C ASN A 90 6.84 -8.42 15.44
N GLN A 91 6.44 -8.06 16.66
CA GLN A 91 5.15 -8.50 17.23
C GLN A 91 4.00 -8.08 16.31
N GLU A 92 2.95 -8.91 16.23
CA GLU A 92 1.79 -8.71 15.34
C GLU A 92 1.24 -7.28 15.37
N ALA A 93 0.90 -6.76 16.54
CA ALA A 93 0.37 -5.42 16.70
C ALA A 93 1.32 -4.30 16.22
N VAL A 94 2.64 -4.54 16.25
CA VAL A 94 3.64 -3.60 15.75
C VAL A 94 3.80 -3.72 14.24
N ALA A 95 3.84 -4.95 13.73
CA ALA A 95 3.92 -5.26 12.30
C ALA A 95 2.75 -4.68 11.51
N GLU A 96 1.52 -4.88 11.99
CA GLU A 96 0.31 -4.33 11.36
C GLU A 96 0.28 -2.81 11.38
N LYS A 97 0.60 -2.20 12.54
CA LYS A 97 0.66 -0.73 12.65
C LYS A 97 1.73 -0.13 11.75
N PHE A 98 2.90 -0.78 11.67
CA PHE A 98 3.97 -0.38 10.77
C PHE A 98 3.52 -0.43 9.32
N ALA A 99 2.97 -1.56 8.88
CA ALA A 99 2.50 -1.74 7.50
C ALA A 99 1.40 -0.74 7.14
N LEU A 100 0.39 -0.57 7.99
CA LEU A 100 -0.70 0.38 7.75
C LEU A 100 -0.18 1.82 7.67
N ARG A 101 0.77 2.19 8.53
CA ARG A 101 1.36 3.52 8.52
C ARG A 101 2.21 3.77 7.28
N LEU A 102 3.00 2.79 6.85
CA LEU A 102 3.78 2.87 5.63
C LEU A 102 2.89 2.97 4.39
N ILE A 103 1.81 2.18 4.33
CA ILE A 103 0.80 2.25 3.27
C ILE A 103 0.18 3.65 3.22
N LYS A 104 -0.17 4.23 4.38
CA LYS A 104 -0.69 5.60 4.46
C LYS A 104 0.31 6.60 3.88
N GLU A 105 1.56 6.53 4.30
CA GLU A 105 2.61 7.44 3.83
C GLU A 105 2.85 7.35 2.31
N ILE A 106 2.73 6.15 1.73
CA ILE A 106 2.90 5.96 0.27
C ILE A 106 1.69 6.49 -0.51
N LEU A 107 0.48 6.37 0.05
CA LEU A 107 -0.75 6.75 -0.65
C LEU A 107 -1.08 8.24 -0.50
N ASP A 108 -0.80 8.83 0.66
CA ASP A 108 -1.14 10.23 0.94
C ASP A 108 -0.41 11.17 -0.03
N GLY A 109 -1.14 12.11 -0.62
CA GLY A 109 -0.60 13.04 -1.63
C GLY A 109 -0.43 12.45 -3.02
N THR A 110 -0.70 11.15 -3.25
CA THR A 110 -0.58 10.56 -4.59
C THR A 110 -1.68 11.04 -5.52
N THR A 111 -1.32 11.30 -6.78
CA THR A 111 -2.28 11.66 -7.82
C THR A 111 -2.82 10.39 -8.49
N ILE A 112 -4.14 10.25 -8.50
CA ILE A 112 -4.83 9.15 -9.18
C ILE A 112 -5.99 9.67 -10.03
N ARG A 113 -6.56 8.79 -10.85
CA ARG A 113 -7.83 9.02 -11.54
C ARG A 113 -8.93 8.26 -10.80
N VAL A 114 -10.00 8.97 -10.47
CA VAL A 114 -11.13 8.47 -9.70
C VAL A 114 -12.39 8.58 -10.55
N LYS A 115 -13.15 7.49 -10.62
CA LYS A 115 -14.55 7.51 -11.06
C LYS A 115 -15.40 7.17 -9.84
N HIS A 116 -16.10 8.17 -9.30
CA HIS A 116 -16.83 8.08 -8.03
C HIS A 116 -18.10 8.94 -8.04
N PRO A 117 -19.19 8.52 -7.35
CA PRO A 117 -19.61 7.13 -7.20
C PRO A 117 -20.38 6.69 -8.47
N ALA A 118 -20.41 5.39 -8.74
CA ALA A 118 -21.30 4.80 -9.73
C ALA A 118 -22.24 3.82 -9.05
N ARG A 119 -23.56 3.97 -9.20
CA ARG A 119 -24.52 2.98 -8.67
C ARG A 119 -24.30 1.65 -9.38
N VAL A 120 -24.20 0.56 -8.63
CA VAL A 120 -24.05 -0.78 -9.22
C VAL A 120 -25.38 -1.16 -9.89
N GLY A 121 -25.33 -1.48 -11.19
CA GLY A 121 -26.50 -1.87 -11.99
C GLY A 121 -27.02 -0.79 -12.96
N ASP A 122 -26.54 0.45 -12.85
CA ASP A 122 -26.86 1.47 -13.86
C ASP A 122 -26.15 1.12 -15.17
N SER A 123 -26.91 1.06 -16.27
CA SER A 123 -26.40 0.69 -17.60
C SER A 123 -25.43 1.72 -18.19
N ASP A 124 -25.44 2.94 -17.65
CA ASP A 124 -24.50 4.01 -18.01
C ASP A 124 -24.14 4.84 -16.77
N PRO A 125 -23.09 4.47 -16.01
CA PRO A 125 -22.67 5.26 -14.86
C PRO A 125 -22.09 6.59 -15.36
N LYS A 126 -22.89 7.66 -15.24
CA LYS A 126 -22.61 9.04 -15.71
C LYS A 126 -21.30 9.66 -15.22
N SER A 127 -20.65 9.09 -14.21
CA SER A 127 -19.37 9.60 -13.70
C SER A 127 -18.23 9.33 -14.69
N SER A 128 -17.48 10.36 -15.05
CA SER A 128 -16.22 10.24 -15.80
C SER A 128 -15.06 10.00 -14.81
N PHE A 129 -13.87 9.71 -15.34
CA PHE A 129 -12.66 9.71 -14.51
C PHE A 129 -12.19 11.15 -14.32
N GLU A 130 -12.11 11.59 -13.07
CA GLU A 130 -11.51 12.85 -12.65
C GLU A 130 -10.13 12.59 -12.07
N GLN A 131 -9.17 13.49 -12.28
CA GLN A 131 -7.89 13.43 -11.58
C GLN A 131 -8.08 14.01 -10.18
N GLY A 132 -7.47 13.37 -9.18
CA GLY A 132 -7.49 13.87 -7.82
C GLY A 132 -6.31 13.40 -6.99
N VAL A 133 -6.13 14.08 -5.85
CA VAL A 133 -5.09 13.76 -4.86
C VAL A 133 -5.69 12.92 -3.75
N VAL A 134 -5.04 11.81 -3.42
CA VAL A 134 -5.47 10.92 -2.34
C VAL A 134 -5.10 11.53 -1.00
N SER A 135 -6.05 11.53 -0.06
CA SER A 135 -5.78 11.72 1.36
C SER A 135 -6.28 10.52 2.16
N VAL A 136 -5.41 9.94 2.98
CA VAL A 136 -5.74 8.72 3.75
C VAL A 136 -5.99 9.05 5.21
N TYR A 137 -7.23 8.85 5.65
CA TYR A 137 -7.66 9.04 7.04
C TYR A 137 -7.82 7.68 7.73
N PRO A 138 -7.95 7.65 9.08
CA PRO A 138 -8.21 6.41 9.81
C PRO A 138 -9.48 5.67 9.37
N ASP A 139 -10.51 6.40 8.97
CA ASP A 139 -11.87 5.92 8.71
C ASP A 139 -12.32 6.09 7.25
N ARG A 140 -11.54 6.78 6.40
CA ARG A 140 -11.92 7.07 5.01
C ARG A 140 -10.73 7.26 4.07
N LEU A 141 -10.98 6.97 2.80
CA LEU A 141 -10.20 7.48 1.67
C LEU A 141 -10.90 8.72 1.12
N HIS A 142 -10.16 9.81 1.02
CA HIS A 142 -10.62 11.06 0.44
C HIS A 142 -9.85 11.34 -0.84
N PHE A 143 -10.53 11.88 -1.84
CA PHE A 143 -9.99 12.22 -3.14
C PHE A 143 -10.36 13.65 -3.47
N ASP A 144 -9.37 14.54 -3.37
CA ASP A 144 -9.50 15.93 -3.77
C ASP A 144 -9.66 15.99 -5.30
N THR A 145 -10.92 16.05 -5.73
CA THR A 145 -11.40 16.05 -7.12
C THR A 145 -12.38 17.20 -7.25
N GLY A 146 -12.81 17.53 -8.48
CA GLY A 146 -13.74 18.64 -8.69
C GLY A 146 -15.10 18.46 -8.00
N GLN A 147 -15.44 17.23 -7.61
CA GLN A 147 -16.68 16.88 -6.90
C GLN A 147 -16.45 16.42 -5.45
N ASP A 148 -15.21 16.49 -4.96
CA ASP A 148 -14.81 16.07 -3.61
C ASP A 148 -15.31 14.66 -3.22
N ALA A 149 -14.57 13.64 -3.62
CA ALA A 149 -15.00 12.25 -3.51
C ALA A 149 -14.46 11.58 -2.24
N GLN A 150 -15.28 10.78 -1.56
CA GLN A 150 -14.84 10.04 -0.36
C GLN A 150 -15.49 8.65 -0.23
N ILE A 151 -14.72 7.72 0.34
CA ILE A 151 -15.14 6.35 0.65
C ILE A 151 -14.81 6.09 2.12
N GLU A 152 -15.84 5.96 2.93
CA GLU A 152 -15.71 5.46 4.30
C GLU A 152 -15.36 3.98 4.29
N THR A 153 -14.33 3.63 5.04
CA THR A 153 -13.74 2.29 5.08
C THR A 153 -14.69 1.25 5.68
N ASP A 154 -15.39 1.60 6.76
CA ASP A 154 -16.44 0.77 7.39
C ASP A 154 -17.61 0.42 6.45
N ASN A 155 -17.78 1.20 5.38
CA ASN A 155 -18.84 1.01 4.39
C ASN A 155 -18.40 0.14 3.20
N VAL A 156 -17.11 -0.22 3.11
CA VAL A 156 -16.58 -1.10 2.06
C VAL A 156 -17.12 -2.51 2.24
N ARG A 157 -17.63 -3.09 1.15
CA ARG A 157 -18.15 -4.48 1.08
C ARG A 157 -17.24 -5.42 0.32
N GLY A 158 -16.34 -4.86 -0.47
CA GLY A 158 -15.34 -5.62 -1.18
C GLY A 158 -14.58 -4.75 -2.15
N PHE A 159 -13.43 -5.23 -2.57
CA PHE A 159 -12.66 -4.59 -3.62
C PHE A 159 -12.09 -5.65 -4.57
N LYS A 160 -11.77 -5.23 -5.79
CA LYS A 160 -11.17 -6.08 -6.81
C LYS A 160 -10.11 -5.30 -7.56
N GLN A 161 -8.92 -5.89 -7.70
CA GLN A 161 -7.98 -5.47 -8.72
C GLN A 161 -8.48 -6.00 -10.07
N THR A 162 -8.58 -5.10 -11.05
CA THR A 162 -9.00 -5.45 -12.40
C THR A 162 -8.23 -4.61 -13.41
N ARG A 163 -8.48 -4.83 -14.70
CA ARG A 163 -7.89 -4.06 -15.79
C ARG A 163 -8.99 -3.47 -16.64
N LYS A 164 -8.76 -2.26 -17.15
CA LYS A 164 -9.64 -1.62 -18.13
C LYS A 164 -8.81 -1.10 -19.29
N THR A 165 -9.33 -1.29 -20.50
CA THR A 165 -8.77 -0.67 -21.69
C THR A 165 -9.00 0.83 -21.65
N VAL A 166 -7.90 1.59 -21.63
CA VAL A 166 -7.88 3.05 -21.76
C VAL A 166 -6.92 3.39 -22.89
N GLN A 167 -7.42 4.04 -23.95
CA GLN A 167 -6.62 4.38 -25.15
C GLN A 167 -5.88 3.18 -25.76
N GLY A 168 -6.55 2.03 -25.85
CA GLY A 168 -5.99 0.81 -26.43
C GLY A 168 -5.05 0.00 -25.52
N ALA A 169 -4.69 0.51 -24.33
CA ALA A 169 -3.86 -0.21 -23.37
C ALA A 169 -4.67 -0.68 -22.15
N GLN A 170 -4.43 -1.92 -21.71
CA GLN A 170 -4.98 -2.43 -20.45
C GLN A 170 -4.26 -1.76 -19.28
N LYS A 171 -4.98 -0.94 -18.53
CA LYS A 171 -4.44 -0.28 -17.34
C LYS A 171 -5.01 -0.93 -16.08
N PRO A 172 -4.18 -1.21 -15.05
CA PRO A 172 -4.66 -1.75 -13.79
C PRO A 172 -5.51 -0.70 -13.06
N LEU A 173 -6.51 -1.16 -12.31
CA LEU A 173 -7.36 -0.33 -11.48
C LEU A 173 -7.89 -1.12 -10.28
N VAL A 174 -8.29 -0.41 -9.23
CA VAL A 174 -9.01 -0.96 -8.07
C VAL A 174 -10.48 -0.58 -8.19
N ALA A 175 -11.37 -1.57 -8.21
CA ALA A 175 -12.80 -1.38 -8.04
C ALA A 175 -13.14 -1.56 -6.57
N ILE A 176 -13.82 -0.60 -5.97
CA ILE A 176 -14.25 -0.64 -4.57
C ILE A 176 -15.77 -0.62 -4.54
N ASP A 177 -16.37 -1.64 -3.96
CA ASP A 177 -17.80 -1.75 -3.71
C ASP A 177 -18.08 -1.30 -2.28
N PHE A 178 -19.00 -0.36 -2.09
CA PHE A 178 -19.34 0.19 -0.78
C PHE A 178 -20.82 0.53 -0.69
N VAL A 179 -21.37 0.55 0.52
CA VAL A 179 -22.77 0.89 0.78
C VAL A 179 -22.87 2.32 1.30
N ARG A 180 -23.77 3.12 0.72
CA ARG A 180 -24.16 4.44 1.23
C ARG A 180 -25.68 4.52 1.22
N ASP A 181 -26.27 4.91 2.34
CA ASP A 181 -27.74 5.00 2.51
C ASP A 181 -28.48 3.72 2.05
N GLY A 182 -27.95 2.55 2.42
CA GLY A 182 -28.51 1.24 2.06
C GLY A 182 -28.36 0.86 0.57
N THR A 183 -27.71 1.69 -0.25
CA THR A 183 -27.51 1.44 -1.68
C THR A 183 -26.06 1.05 -1.97
N LEU A 184 -25.87 0.04 -2.82
CA LEU A 184 -24.54 -0.42 -3.27
C LEU A 184 -24.00 0.48 -4.39
N PHE A 185 -22.82 1.04 -4.17
CA PHE A 185 -22.07 1.85 -5.11
C PHE A 185 -20.71 1.20 -5.42
N ARG A 186 -20.14 1.60 -6.56
CA ARG A 186 -18.79 1.25 -6.98
C ARG A 186 -17.98 2.50 -7.30
N SER A 187 -16.75 2.54 -6.82
CA SER A 187 -15.72 3.49 -7.26
C SER A 187 -14.66 2.75 -8.06
N LEU A 188 -14.09 3.41 -9.07
CA LEU A 188 -12.90 2.91 -9.78
C LEU A 188 -11.74 3.85 -9.53
N LEU A 189 -10.64 3.32 -9.00
CA LEU A 189 -9.40 4.03 -8.74
C LEU A 189 -8.33 3.55 -9.71
N GLN A 190 -7.73 4.47 -10.45
CA GLN A 190 -6.67 4.19 -11.40
C GLN A 190 -5.47 5.09 -11.08
N ALA A 191 -4.41 4.49 -10.54
CA ALA A 191 -3.15 5.20 -10.39
C ALA A 191 -2.37 5.20 -11.73
N HIS A 192 -1.50 6.19 -11.90
CA HIS A 192 -0.58 6.22 -13.04
C HIS A 192 0.48 5.13 -12.93
N ASP A 193 0.92 4.86 -11.70
CA ASP A 193 1.89 3.83 -11.36
C ASP A 193 1.18 2.53 -10.92
N PRO A 194 1.51 1.36 -11.52
CA PRO A 194 1.03 0.07 -11.06
C PRO A 194 1.30 -0.22 -9.57
N GLN A 195 2.41 0.28 -9.02
CA GLN A 195 2.80 0.09 -7.62
C GLN A 195 1.77 0.70 -6.67
N ILE A 196 1.35 1.94 -6.93
CA ILE A 196 0.31 2.63 -6.16
C ILE A 196 -1.02 1.85 -6.23
N THR A 197 -1.33 1.21 -7.36
CA THR A 197 -2.53 0.36 -7.47
C THR A 197 -2.44 -0.88 -6.57
N SER A 198 -1.24 -1.46 -6.41
CA SER A 198 -1.01 -2.56 -5.46
C SER A 198 -1.22 -2.08 -4.03
N VAL A 199 -0.57 -0.98 -3.65
CA VAL A 199 -0.62 -0.41 -2.30
C VAL A 199 -2.05 0.02 -1.92
N LEU A 200 -2.83 0.58 -2.86
CA LEU A 200 -4.27 0.84 -2.66
C LEU A 200 -5.05 -0.43 -2.32
N GLY A 201 -4.78 -1.53 -3.04
CA GLY A 201 -5.40 -2.82 -2.75
C GLY A 201 -5.02 -3.34 -1.36
N ARG A 202 -3.79 -3.10 -0.91
CA ARG A 202 -3.33 -3.47 0.45
C ARG A 202 -4.00 -2.66 1.52
N PHE A 203 -4.14 -1.35 1.34
CA PHE A 203 -4.88 -0.51 2.28
C PHE A 203 -6.28 -1.08 2.56
N LEU A 204 -7.00 -1.48 1.50
CA LEU A 204 -8.35 -2.04 1.59
C LEU A 204 -8.43 -3.45 2.21
N GLN A 205 -7.31 -4.13 2.39
CA GLN A 205 -7.24 -5.41 3.12
C GLN A 205 -7.15 -5.19 4.63
N TYR A 206 -6.68 -4.03 5.08
CA TYR A 206 -6.56 -3.66 6.50
C TYR A 206 -7.74 -2.85 7.02
N THR A 207 -8.75 -2.60 6.18
CA THR A 207 -9.98 -1.86 6.49
C THR A 207 -11.18 -2.76 6.54
#